data_AF-A0A2E5WBI9-F1
#
_entry.id   AF-A0A2E5WBI9-F1
#
_cell.length_a   1.000
_cell.length_b   1.000
_cell.length_c   1.000
_cell.angle_alpha   90.00
_cell.angle_beta   90.00
_cell.angle_gamma   90.00
#
_symmetry.space_group_name_H-M   'P 1'
#
loop_
_entity.id
_entity.type
_entity.pdbx_description
1 polymer ?
#
loop_
_entity_poly.entity_id
_entity_poly.type
_entity_poly.pdbx_seq_one_letter_code
_entity_poly.pdbx_strand_id
1 'polypeptide(L)'
;MSSPNIILIMTDQQRWDTVACNGYPHMITPHIDALARRGVSFTHAFAQGAVCGPSRNSIVSGQYVHTHGVEGNEQWLRLDQPNWIECLRRGGHQTVNIGKMHTAPIRLPAGFEHRTVVENKNYSQGHHGPDTDDYDLYLSHHGLKRPALTYYKDIKDWPDRL
;
A
#
# COMPACT_ATOMS: atom_id res chain seq x y z
N MET A 1 31.49 -7.93 6.65
CA MET A 1 30.15 -8.41 7.01
C MET A 1 29.30 -8.41 5.75
N SER A 2 28.47 -9.42 5.51
CA SER A 2 27.55 -9.43 4.37
C SER A 2 26.41 -8.42 4.60
N SER A 3 25.96 -7.76 3.53
CA SER A 3 24.80 -6.88 3.59
C SER A 3 23.54 -7.68 3.94
N PRO A 4 22.72 -7.25 4.91
CA PRO A 4 21.51 -7.98 5.27
C PRO A 4 20.42 -7.83 4.19
N ASN A 5 19.55 -8.84 4.10
CA ASN A 5 18.31 -8.75 3.35
C ASN A 5 17.28 -7.93 4.16
N ILE A 6 16.47 -7.14 3.46
CA ILE A 6 15.45 -6.28 4.07
C ILE A 6 14.09 -6.63 3.47
N ILE A 7 13.10 -6.90 4.32
CA ILE A 7 11.72 -7.15 3.91
C ILE A 7 10.83 -6.13 4.62
N LEU A 8 10.20 -5.23 3.87
CA LEU A 8 9.19 -4.30 4.37
C LEU A 8 7.80 -4.87 4.11
N ILE A 9 7.11 -5.27 5.17
CA ILE A 9 5.71 -5.70 5.11
C ILE A 9 4.84 -4.51 5.50
N MET A 10 3.94 -4.10 4.61
CA MET A 10 3.03 -2.97 4.83
C MET A 10 1.62 -3.35 4.42
N THR A 11 0.71 -3.28 5.38
CA THR A 11 -0.74 -3.37 5.17
C THR A 11 -1.30 -2.02 4.76
N ASP A 12 -2.54 -2.00 4.25
CA ASP A 12 -3.24 -0.75 3.93
C ASP A 12 -4.43 -0.57 4.87
N GLN A 13 -4.54 0.63 5.46
CA GLN A 13 -5.60 1.00 6.40
C GLN A 13 -5.76 0.07 7.63
N GLN A 14 -4.68 -0.59 8.06
CA GLN A 14 -4.70 -1.39 9.28
C GLN A 14 -4.75 -0.47 10.51
N ARG A 15 -5.72 -0.70 11.38
CA ARG A 15 -5.81 0.01 12.66
C ARG A 15 -4.93 -0.66 13.71
N TRP A 16 -4.40 0.14 14.63
CA TRP A 16 -3.60 -0.32 15.76
C TRP A 16 -4.30 -1.39 16.62
N ASP A 17 -5.62 -1.26 16.76
CA ASP A 17 -6.47 -2.14 17.57
C ASP A 17 -6.89 -3.44 16.87
N THR A 18 -6.31 -3.73 15.70
CA THR A 18 -6.53 -4.99 14.96
C THR A 18 -5.40 -6.00 15.15
N VAL A 19 -4.57 -5.83 16.18
CA VAL A 19 -3.41 -6.69 16.46
C VAL A 19 -3.41 -7.12 17.93
N ALA A 20 -3.31 -8.43 18.16
CA ALA A 20 -3.45 -9.01 19.50
C ALA A 20 -2.31 -8.60 20.44
N CYS A 21 -1.05 -8.62 19.98
CA CYS A 21 0.09 -8.21 20.80
C CYS A 21 0.08 -6.73 21.23
N ASN A 22 -0.82 -5.92 20.68
CA ASN A 22 -1.02 -4.52 21.07
C ASN A 22 -2.01 -4.36 22.25
N GLY A 23 -2.49 -5.47 22.84
CA GLY A 23 -3.43 -5.47 23.95
C GLY A 23 -4.89 -5.73 23.55
N TYR A 24 -5.15 -6.22 22.34
CA TYR A 24 -6.50 -6.43 21.79
C TYR A 24 -6.78 -7.94 21.61
N PRO A 25 -7.13 -8.67 22.69
CA PRO A 25 -7.19 -10.14 22.69
C PRO A 25 -8.32 -10.74 21.85
N HIS A 26 -9.24 -9.92 21.34
CA HIS A 26 -10.29 -10.37 20.43
C HIS A 26 -9.78 -10.61 18.99
N MET A 27 -8.56 -10.17 18.68
CA MET A 27 -7.91 -10.41 17.39
C MET A 27 -7.06 -11.68 17.42
N ILE A 28 -7.00 -12.39 16.30
CA ILE A 28 -6.15 -13.59 16.13
C ILE A 28 -5.06 -13.24 15.12
N THR A 29 -3.88 -12.85 15.61
CA THR A 29 -2.75 -12.39 14.78
C THR A 29 -1.42 -13.13 15.07
N PRO A 30 -1.41 -14.48 15.11
CA PRO A 30 -0.29 -15.25 15.65
C PRO A 30 1.06 -14.97 14.96
N HIS A 31 1.06 -14.67 13.66
CA HIS A 31 2.28 -14.36 12.91
C HIS A 31 2.83 -12.96 13.19
N ILE A 32 1.96 -11.95 13.33
CA ILE A 32 2.36 -10.58 13.72
C ILE A 32 2.90 -10.62 15.16
N ASP A 33 2.19 -11.31 16.05
CA ASP A 33 2.60 -11.44 17.44
C ASP A 33 3.96 -12.16 17.57
N ALA A 34 4.21 -13.18 16.71
CA ALA A 34 5.49 -13.87 16.65
C ALA A 34 6.64 -13.00 16.11
N LEU A 35 6.36 -12.03 15.24
CA LEU A 35 7.34 -11.03 14.82
C LEU A 35 7.64 -10.06 15.97
N ALA A 36 6.61 -9.54 16.64
CA ALA A 36 6.76 -8.63 17.77
C ALA A 36 7.57 -9.26 18.92
N ARG A 37 7.32 -10.54 19.26
CA ARG A 37 8.08 -11.26 20.31
C ARG A 37 9.56 -11.46 20.00
N ARG A 38 9.94 -11.47 18.72
CA ARG A 38 11.34 -11.70 18.27
C ARG A 38 12.05 -10.41 17.85
N GLY A 39 11.39 -9.27 17.98
CA GLY A 39 11.88 -7.98 17.51
C GLY A 39 11.51 -6.85 18.46
N VAL A 40 11.28 -5.68 17.88
CA VAL A 40 10.89 -4.46 18.60
C VAL A 40 9.54 -4.00 18.10
N SER A 41 8.65 -3.65 19.02
CA SER A 41 7.35 -3.04 18.73
C SER A 41 7.31 -1.60 19.23
N PHE A 42 6.82 -0.69 18.39
CA PHE A 42 6.64 0.71 18.74
C PHE A 42 5.16 0.96 19.04
N THR A 43 4.85 1.41 20.25
CA THR A 43 3.47 1.70 20.69
C THR A 43 2.99 3.10 20.31
N HIS A 44 3.92 3.95 19.84
CA HIS A 44 3.67 5.34 19.47
C HIS A 44 4.31 5.64 18.10
N ALA A 45 3.83 4.94 17.07
CA ALA A 45 4.21 5.16 15.68
C ALA A 45 3.04 5.78 14.90
N PHE A 46 3.23 6.97 14.36
CA PHE A 46 2.18 7.75 13.70
C PHE A 46 2.48 7.94 12.22
N ALA A 47 1.46 7.82 11.37
CA ALA A 47 1.57 8.18 9.96
C ALA A 47 1.71 9.70 9.80
N GLN A 48 2.59 10.14 8.91
CA GLN A 48 2.77 11.57 8.61
C GLN A 48 1.58 12.17 7.83
N GLY A 49 0.86 11.35 7.06
CA GLY A 49 -0.40 11.72 6.43
C GLY A 49 -1.38 10.55 6.50
N ALA A 50 -2.61 10.77 6.94
CA ALA A 50 -3.65 9.74 7.06
C ALA A 50 -4.35 9.43 5.71
N VAL A 51 -3.58 9.45 4.62
CA VAL A 51 -4.01 9.15 3.24
C VAL A 51 -2.91 8.31 2.59
N CYS A 52 -3.26 7.32 1.75
CA CYS A 52 -2.33 6.31 1.25
C CYS A 52 -1.10 6.92 0.56
N GLY A 53 -1.30 7.81 -0.42
CA GLY A 53 -0.23 8.48 -1.17
C GLY A 53 0.73 9.25 -0.25
N PRO A 54 0.26 10.24 0.52
CA PRO A 54 1.09 10.99 1.46
C PRO A 54 1.86 10.09 2.44
N SER A 55 1.18 9.11 3.08
CA SER A 55 1.83 8.19 4.04
C SER A 55 2.99 7.42 3.39
N ARG A 56 2.78 6.87 2.19
CA ARG A 56 3.78 6.04 1.49
C ARG A 56 4.96 6.89 1.04
N ASN A 57 4.69 8.10 0.55
CA ASN A 57 5.74 9.04 0.16
C ASN A 57 6.58 9.50 1.37
N SER A 58 5.98 9.70 2.54
CA SER A 58 6.73 9.97 3.78
C SER A 58 7.60 8.78 4.20
N ILE A 59 7.09 7.54 4.09
CA ILE A 59 7.88 6.31 4.37
C ILE A 59 9.07 6.20 3.41
N VAL A 60 8.88 6.48 2.12
CA VAL A 60 9.92 6.34 1.07
C VAL A 60 10.97 7.44 1.14
N SER A 61 10.55 8.69 1.42
CA SER A 61 11.45 9.84 1.45
C SER A 61 12.10 10.09 2.81
N GLY A 62 11.47 9.62 3.89
CA GLY A 62 11.84 10.03 5.26
C GLY A 62 11.50 11.49 5.55
N GLN A 63 10.63 12.13 4.75
CA GLN A 63 10.26 13.54 4.87
C GLN A 63 8.81 13.70 5.32
N TYR A 64 8.50 14.87 5.90
CA TYR A 64 7.13 15.27 6.19
C TYR A 64 6.33 15.54 4.92
N VAL A 65 5.00 15.42 5.00
CA VAL A 65 4.08 15.70 3.88
C VAL A 65 4.31 17.08 3.28
N HIS A 66 4.43 18.12 4.10
CA HIS A 66 4.69 19.49 3.63
C HIS A 66 6.10 19.68 3.02
N THR A 67 7.05 18.79 3.30
CA THR A 67 8.40 18.84 2.73
C THR A 67 8.42 18.15 1.36
N HIS A 68 7.84 16.95 1.25
CA HIS A 68 7.83 16.24 -0.03
C HIS A 68 6.72 16.73 -0.97
N GLY A 69 5.66 17.35 -0.44
CA GLY A 69 4.59 18.03 -1.21
C GLY A 69 3.56 17.09 -1.84
N VAL A 70 3.52 15.81 -1.44
CA VAL A 70 2.54 14.83 -1.96
C VAL A 70 1.38 14.78 -0.99
N GLU A 71 0.29 15.45 -1.32
CA GLU A 71 -0.87 15.66 -0.43
C GLU A 71 -2.08 14.76 -0.77
N GLY A 72 -2.02 14.06 -1.90
CA GLY A 72 -3.12 13.23 -2.41
C GLY A 72 -2.71 11.87 -2.94
N ASN A 73 -3.73 11.06 -3.17
CA ASN A 73 -3.68 9.83 -3.94
C ASN A 73 -3.69 10.24 -5.43
N GLU A 74 -2.66 9.88 -6.21
CA GLU A 74 -2.38 10.30 -7.61
C GLU A 74 -1.15 11.22 -7.80
N GLN A 75 -0.26 11.27 -6.82
CA GLN A 75 1.03 11.95 -6.95
C GLN A 75 2.15 11.06 -6.41
N TRP A 76 3.38 11.33 -6.86
CA TRP A 76 4.57 10.66 -6.36
C TRP A 76 5.70 11.66 -6.13
N LEU A 77 6.74 11.25 -5.39
CA LEU A 77 7.97 12.00 -5.18
C LEU A 77 8.54 12.50 -6.52
N ARG A 78 9.07 13.72 -6.49
CA ARG A 78 9.85 14.25 -7.62
C ARG A 78 11.20 13.51 -7.71
N LEU A 79 11.80 13.49 -8.90
CA LEU A 79 13.05 12.78 -9.15
C LEU A 79 14.24 13.31 -8.33
N ASP A 80 14.19 14.57 -7.89
CA ASP A 80 15.21 15.21 -7.05
C ASP A 80 15.06 14.91 -5.55
N GLN A 81 13.96 14.28 -5.13
CA GLN A 81 13.68 14.01 -3.73
C GLN A 81 14.33 12.70 -3.25
N PRO A 82 14.64 12.60 -1.94
CA PRO A 82 15.22 11.40 -1.38
C PRO A 82 14.28 10.20 -1.53
N ASN A 83 14.86 9.05 -1.84
CA ASN A 83 14.17 7.77 -1.92
C ASN A 83 15.12 6.67 -1.41
N TRP A 84 14.86 6.12 -0.23
CA TRP A 84 15.77 5.12 0.36
C TRP A 84 15.84 3.82 -0.44
N ILE A 85 14.81 3.49 -1.23
CA ILE A 85 14.80 2.30 -2.09
C ILE A 85 15.87 2.45 -3.18
N GLU A 86 15.98 3.64 -3.77
CA GLU A 86 17.06 3.94 -4.72
C GLU A 86 18.44 3.89 -4.07
N CYS A 87 18.54 4.36 -2.83
CA CYS A 87 19.79 4.28 -2.07
C CYS A 87 20.23 2.83 -1.87
N LEU A 88 19.31 1.92 -1.50
CA LEU A 88 19.58 0.49 -1.38
C LEU A 88 20.02 -0.11 -2.74
N ARG A 89 19.30 0.22 -3.81
CA ARG A 89 19.66 -0.25 -5.17
C ARG A 89 21.06 0.19 -5.57
N ARG A 90 21.41 1.47 -5.35
CA ARG A 90 22.75 2.00 -5.62
C ARG A 90 23.83 1.36 -4.73
N GLY A 91 23.44 0.90 -3.53
CA GLY A 91 24.28 0.12 -2.62
C GLY A 91 24.45 -1.36 -2.98
N GLY A 92 23.87 -1.81 -4.10
CA GLY A 92 24.00 -3.18 -4.60
C GLY A 92 22.93 -4.15 -4.11
N HIS A 93 21.90 -3.68 -3.39
CA HIS A 93 20.74 -4.52 -3.07
C HIS A 93 19.85 -4.70 -4.30
N GLN A 94 19.36 -5.93 -4.51
CA GLN A 94 18.25 -6.17 -5.41
C GLN A 94 16.97 -5.60 -4.81
N THR A 95 16.25 -4.79 -5.58
CA THR A 95 15.05 -4.09 -5.09
C THR A 95 13.79 -4.58 -5.79
N VAL A 96 12.88 -5.19 -5.02
CA VAL A 96 11.64 -5.78 -5.53
C VAL A 96 10.44 -5.25 -4.76
N ASN A 97 9.39 -4.87 -5.49
CA ASN A 97 8.08 -4.56 -4.94
C ASN A 97 7.04 -5.54 -5.47
N ILE A 98 6.24 -6.10 -4.54
CA ILE A 98 5.06 -6.88 -4.85
C ILE A 98 3.94 -6.26 -4.04
N GLY A 99 2.92 -5.73 -4.72
CA GLY A 99 1.77 -5.14 -4.05
C GLY A 99 1.52 -3.69 -4.41
N LYS A 100 0.82 -3.02 -3.49
CA LYS A 100 0.33 -1.65 -3.62
C LYS A 100 1.40 -0.65 -3.20
N MET A 101 1.58 0.42 -3.97
CA MET A 101 2.44 1.57 -3.65
C MET A 101 1.78 2.92 -3.88
N HIS A 102 0.64 2.99 -4.57
CA HIS A 102 -0.06 4.22 -4.92
C HIS A 102 0.80 5.19 -5.77
N THR A 103 1.68 4.65 -6.61
CA THR A 103 2.52 5.46 -7.51
C THR A 103 1.69 6.12 -8.59
N ALA A 104 2.05 7.34 -8.97
CA ALA A 104 1.50 8.03 -10.14
C ALA A 104 2.67 8.55 -11.00
N PRO A 105 2.90 7.99 -12.20
CA PRO A 105 2.13 6.94 -12.88
C PRO A 105 2.12 5.58 -12.15
N ILE A 106 1.11 4.74 -12.42
CA ILE A 106 0.88 3.46 -11.72
C ILE A 106 2.04 2.45 -11.82
N ARG A 107 2.76 2.45 -12.94
CA ARG A 107 3.94 1.61 -13.19
C ARG A 107 5.28 2.32 -12.95
N LEU A 108 5.27 3.48 -12.27
CA LEU A 108 6.51 4.16 -11.95
C LEU A 108 7.45 3.22 -11.17
N PRO A 109 8.73 3.05 -11.57
CA PRO A 109 9.63 2.12 -10.90
C PRO A 109 9.86 2.44 -9.42
N ALA A 110 9.82 3.72 -9.05
CA ALA A 110 9.96 4.20 -7.67
C ALA A 110 11.20 3.65 -6.92
N GLY A 111 12.27 3.37 -7.66
CA GLY A 111 13.51 2.81 -7.14
C GLY A 111 13.64 1.29 -7.18
N PHE A 112 12.55 0.57 -7.49
CA PHE A 112 12.55 -0.89 -7.63
C PHE A 112 13.01 -1.34 -9.03
N GLU A 113 13.80 -2.40 -9.07
CA GLU A 113 14.18 -3.08 -10.32
C GLU A 113 13.07 -3.98 -10.86
N HIS A 114 12.31 -4.61 -9.96
CA HIS A 114 11.15 -5.41 -10.31
C HIS A 114 9.91 -4.96 -9.55
N ARG A 115 8.79 -4.80 -10.25
CA ARG A 115 7.49 -4.49 -9.66
C ARG A 115 6.42 -5.44 -10.18
N THR A 116 5.77 -6.15 -9.26
CA THR A 116 4.45 -6.74 -9.47
C THR A 116 3.41 -5.80 -8.88
N VAL A 117 2.77 -5.02 -9.75
CA VAL A 117 1.85 -3.96 -9.36
C VAL A 117 0.50 -4.57 -8.97
N VAL A 118 0.09 -4.37 -7.71
CA VAL A 118 -1.25 -4.75 -7.23
C VAL A 118 -1.86 -3.53 -6.57
N GLU A 119 -2.63 -2.74 -7.32
CA GLU A 119 -3.16 -1.45 -6.88
C GLU A 119 -4.65 -1.48 -6.60
N ASN A 120 -5.12 -0.47 -5.88
CA ASN A 120 -6.56 -0.23 -5.76
C ASN A 120 -7.11 0.05 -7.16
N LYS A 121 -8.06 -0.79 -7.55
CA LYS A 121 -8.58 -0.83 -8.89
C LYS A 121 -9.58 0.31 -9.10
N ASN A 122 -9.42 1.14 -10.13
CA ASN A 122 -10.17 2.39 -10.24
C ASN A 122 -11.69 2.16 -10.45
N TYR A 123 -12.48 2.96 -9.74
CA TYR A 123 -13.81 2.62 -9.26
C TYR A 123 -14.93 2.85 -10.30
N SER A 124 -14.64 3.58 -11.38
CA SER A 124 -15.63 4.15 -12.29
C SER A 124 -15.81 3.43 -13.64
N GLN A 125 -14.89 2.54 -14.04
CA GLN A 125 -14.90 1.99 -15.42
C GLN A 125 -14.94 0.47 -15.52
N GLY A 126 -15.01 -0.25 -14.39
CA GLY A 126 -14.92 -1.72 -14.39
C GLY A 126 -13.59 -2.25 -14.96
N HIS A 127 -12.61 -1.38 -15.18
CA HIS A 127 -11.25 -1.71 -15.60
C HIS A 127 -10.29 -1.41 -14.46
N HIS A 128 -9.55 -2.44 -14.09
CA HIS A 128 -8.95 -2.55 -12.78
C HIS A 128 -7.44 -2.35 -12.84
N GLY A 129 -7.03 -1.18 -13.32
CA GLY A 129 -5.64 -0.94 -13.70
C GLY A 129 -5.33 -1.54 -15.08
N PRO A 130 -4.08 -1.41 -15.57
CA PRO A 130 -3.69 -1.92 -16.87
C PRO A 130 -3.45 -3.44 -16.90
N ASP A 131 -3.50 -4.12 -15.75
CA ASP A 131 -3.12 -5.51 -15.58
C ASP A 131 -4.31 -6.35 -15.10
N THR A 132 -4.65 -7.40 -15.84
CA THR A 132 -5.68 -8.39 -15.50
C THR A 132 -5.19 -9.25 -14.33
N ASP A 133 -5.96 -9.34 -13.23
CA ASP A 133 -5.66 -10.28 -12.15
C ASP A 133 -6.36 -11.65 -12.34
N ASP A 134 -6.02 -12.64 -11.52
CA ASP A 134 -6.60 -13.99 -11.60
C ASP A 134 -8.13 -14.00 -11.45
N TYR A 135 -8.68 -13.06 -10.68
CA TYR A 135 -10.12 -12.96 -10.51
C TYR A 135 -10.78 -12.29 -11.74
N ASP A 136 -10.10 -11.34 -12.41
CA ASP A 136 -10.52 -10.81 -13.70
C ASP A 136 -10.51 -11.91 -14.77
N LEU A 137 -9.48 -12.76 -14.79
CA LEU A 137 -9.41 -13.93 -15.67
C LEU A 137 -10.54 -14.93 -15.42
N TYR A 138 -10.80 -15.25 -14.14
CA TYR A 138 -11.90 -16.11 -13.74
C TYR A 138 -13.25 -15.57 -14.23
N LEU A 139 -13.53 -14.29 -13.98
CA LEU A 139 -14.78 -13.66 -14.39
C LEU A 139 -14.93 -13.68 -15.91
N SER A 140 -13.88 -13.30 -16.64
CA SER A 140 -13.84 -13.34 -18.10
C SER A 140 -14.12 -14.75 -18.64
N HIS A 141 -13.49 -15.78 -18.07
CA HIS A 141 -13.72 -17.18 -18.43
C HIS A 141 -15.18 -17.62 -18.26
N HIS A 142 -15.87 -17.07 -17.26
CA HIS A 142 -17.28 -17.36 -16.99
C HIS A 142 -18.26 -16.39 -17.66
N GLY A 143 -17.80 -15.49 -18.54
CA GLY A 143 -18.64 -14.47 -19.17
C GLY A 143 -19.22 -13.46 -18.17
N LEU A 144 -18.65 -13.37 -16.97
CA LEU A 144 -19.04 -12.48 -15.91
C LEU A 144 -18.26 -11.16 -16.02
N LYS A 145 -18.91 -10.07 -15.64
CA LYS A 145 -18.26 -8.78 -15.47
C LYS A 145 -18.00 -8.55 -13.99
N ARG A 146 -16.80 -8.07 -13.65
CA ARG A 146 -16.51 -7.70 -12.28
C ARG A 146 -17.45 -6.56 -11.85
N PRO A 147 -18.04 -6.62 -10.65
CA PRO A 147 -18.80 -5.50 -10.12
C PRO A 147 -17.90 -4.24 -10.10
N ALA A 148 -18.32 -3.20 -10.84
CA ALA A 148 -17.74 -1.88 -10.70
C ALA A 148 -18.17 -1.31 -9.34
N LEU A 149 -17.42 -0.34 -8.83
CA LEU A 149 -17.75 0.21 -7.53
C LEU A 149 -19.06 0.97 -7.60
N THR A 150 -20.00 0.54 -6.76
CA THR A 150 -21.24 1.27 -6.49
C THR A 150 -20.89 2.25 -5.38
N TYR A 151 -20.95 3.56 -5.65
CA TYR A 151 -20.88 4.48 -4.52
C TYR A 151 -22.16 4.35 -3.72
N TYR A 152 -22.09 4.52 -2.41
CA TYR A 152 -23.27 4.49 -1.55
C TYR A 152 -24.36 5.45 -2.04
N LYS A 153 -23.97 6.63 -2.57
CA LYS A 153 -24.87 7.60 -3.21
C LYS A 153 -25.63 7.08 -4.44
N ASP A 154 -25.15 6.00 -5.07
CA ASP A 154 -25.75 5.40 -6.27
C ASP A 154 -26.69 4.24 -5.91
N ILE A 155 -26.77 3.87 -4.63
CA ILE A 155 -27.72 2.88 -4.11
C ILE A 155 -29.04 3.59 -3.82
N LYS A 156 -30.11 3.19 -4.52
CA LYS A 156 -31.40 3.90 -4.56
C LYS A 156 -32.06 4.11 -3.19
N ASP A 157 -31.84 3.22 -2.23
CA ASP A 157 -32.36 3.25 -0.86
C ASP A 157 -31.31 3.65 0.20
N TRP A 158 -30.13 4.14 -0.21
CA TRP A 158 -29.08 4.54 0.73
C TRP A 158 -29.48 5.62 1.75
N PRO A 159 -30.23 6.68 1.37
CA PRO A 159 -30.65 7.70 2.34
C PRO A 159 -31.45 7.13 3.52
N ASP A 160 -32.10 5.98 3.33
CA ASP A 160 -32.97 5.34 4.31
C ASP A 160 -32.23 4.36 5.25
N ARG A 161 -30.90 4.22 5.11
CA ARG A 161 -30.06 3.26 5.88
C ARG A 161 -29.00 3.91 6.79
N LEU A 162 -29.06 5.22 6.97
CA LEU A 162 -28.31 5.97 7.99
C LEU A 162 -29.16 6.16 9.25
#